data_AF-A0A2X3CCG3-F1
#
_entry.id   AF-A0A2X3CCG3-F1
#
_cell.length_a   1.000
_cell.length_b   1.000
_cell.length_c   1.000
_cell.angle_alpha   90.00
_cell.angle_beta   90.00
_cell.angle_gamma   90.00
#
_symmetry.space_group_name_H-M   'P 1'
#
loop_
_entity.id
_entity.type
_entity.pdbx_description
1 polymer ?
#
loop_
_entity_poly.entity_id
_entity_poly.type
_entity_poly.pdbx_seq_one_letter_code
_entity_poly.pdbx_strand_id
1 'polypeptide(L)' 'MAESGPLKQFVIPGRNLASAQLHVARTQSRRLERLLTAMDRAHPLRDALKRYSNRLSDALFSMARIEETRPDACA' A
#
# COMPACT_ATOMS: atom_id res chain seq x y z
N MET A 1 11.71 -2.25 3.56
CA MET A 1 11.86 -3.05 4.80
C MET A 1 13.27 -2.95 5.38
N ALA A 2 14.35 -2.90 4.59
CA ALA A 2 15.70 -2.71 5.14
C ALA A 2 15.86 -1.34 5.86
N GLU A 3 15.24 -0.28 5.33
CA GLU A 3 15.34 1.08 5.90
C GLU A 3 14.40 1.30 7.11
N SER A 4 13.23 0.65 7.14
CA SER A 4 12.22 0.87 8.19
C SER A 4 12.32 -0.05 9.40
N GLY A 5 13.18 -1.08 9.33
CA GLY A 5 13.25 -2.15 10.35
C GLY A 5 12.01 -3.06 10.39
N PRO A 6 12.04 -4.11 11.25
CA PRO A 6 10.94 -5.05 11.40
C PRO A 6 9.71 -4.40 12.04
N LEU A 7 8.51 -4.84 11.63
CA LEU A 7 7.25 -4.33 12.17
C LEU A 7 7.02 -4.88 13.59
N LYS A 8 7.18 -4.03 14.61
CA LYS A 8 7.01 -4.40 16.03
C LYS A 8 5.60 -4.15 16.58
N GLN A 9 4.81 -3.31 15.89
CA GLN A 9 3.49 -2.87 16.33
C GLN A 9 2.60 -2.52 15.13
N PHE A 10 1.28 -2.47 15.33
CA PHE A 10 0.35 -2.02 14.30
C PHE A 10 0.63 -0.58 13.89
N VAL A 11 0.60 -0.32 12.58
CA VAL A 11 0.82 1.01 12.01
C VAL A 11 -0.49 1.78 12.03
N ILE A 12 -0.50 2.90 12.72
CA ILE A 12 -1.62 3.85 12.67
C ILE A 12 -1.34 4.83 11.52
N PRO A 13 -2.22 4.90 10.51
CA PRO A 13 -2.04 5.85 9.41
C PRO A 13 -2.18 7.29 9.91
N GLY A 14 -1.36 8.20 9.40
CA GLY A 14 -1.51 9.64 9.67
C GLY A 14 -0.41 10.30 10.49
N ARG A 15 0.76 9.66 10.65
CA ARG A 15 1.89 10.28 11.34
C ARG A 15 2.43 11.51 10.61
N ASN A 16 2.51 11.45 9.28
CA ASN A 16 3.00 12.51 8.40
C ASN A 16 2.06 12.62 7.19
N LEU A 17 1.98 13.80 6.54
CA LEU A 17 1.09 14.02 5.39
C LEU A 17 1.41 13.08 4.21
N ALA A 18 2.69 12.90 3.89
CA ALA A 18 3.14 12.02 2.81
C ALA A 18 2.77 10.55 3.10
N SER A 19 3.02 10.07 4.32
CA SER A 19 2.59 8.72 4.75
C SER A 19 1.07 8.56 4.68
N ALA A 20 0.30 9.56 5.13
CA ALA A 20 -1.16 9.52 5.06
C ALA A 20 -1.67 9.35 3.63
N GLN A 21 -1.12 10.10 2.66
CA GLN A 21 -1.47 9.97 1.25
C GLN A 21 -1.13 8.58 0.68
N LEU A 22 0.01 8.01 1.08
CA LEU A 22 0.40 6.65 0.67
C LEU A 22 -0.54 5.59 1.25
N HIS A 23 -0.98 5.75 2.50
CA HIS A 23 -2.01 4.88 3.10
C HIS A 23 -3.35 5.00 2.37
N VAL A 24 -3.78 6.21 1.97
CA VAL A 24 -4.97 6.41 1.13
C VAL A 24 -4.81 5.70 -0.23
N ALA A 25 -3.68 5.87 -0.92
CA ALA A 25 -3.41 5.18 -2.18
C ALA A 25 -3.46 3.65 -2.04
N ARG A 26 -2.97 3.11 -0.90
CA ARG A 26 -3.07 1.68 -0.58
C ARG A 26 -4.53 1.23 -0.46
N THR A 27 -5.41 2.02 0.16
CA THR A 27 -6.85 1.67 0.23
C THR A 27 -7.50 1.59 -1.15
N GLN A 28 -7.12 2.48 -2.08
CA GLN A 28 -7.62 2.46 -3.45
C GLN A 28 -7.11 1.24 -4.22
N SER A 29 -5.84 0.88 -4.04
CA SER A 29 -5.26 -0.34 -4.63
C SER A 29 -5.95 -1.62 -4.14
N ARG A 30 -6.28 -1.70 -2.84
CA ARG A 30 -7.04 -2.83 -2.27
C ARG A 30 -8.50 -2.85 -2.75
N ARG A 31 -9.09 -1.68 -3.03
CA ARG A 31 -10.42 -1.58 -3.66
C ARG A 31 -10.37 -2.11 -5.09
N LEU A 32 -9.37 -1.71 -5.87
CA LEU A 32 -9.15 -2.21 -7.23
C LEU A 32 -8.99 -3.73 -7.24
N GLU A 33 -8.21 -4.30 -6.32
CA GLU A 33 -8.02 -5.76 -6.20
C GLU A 33 -9.35 -6.52 -5.99
N ARG A 34 -10.25 -5.98 -5.13
CA ARG A 34 -11.58 -6.57 -4.93
C ARG A 34 -12.43 -6.50 -6.19
N LEU A 35 -12.39 -5.38 -6.92
CA LEU A 35 -13.11 -5.22 -8.18
C LEU A 35 -12.58 -6.17 -9.25
N LEU A 36 -11.25 -6.30 -9.38
CA LEU A 36 -10.61 -7.24 -10.30
C LEU A 36 -10.99 -8.68 -9.97
N THR A 37 -11.02 -9.06 -8.68
CA THR A 37 -11.41 -10.40 -8.25
C THR A 37 -12.89 -10.69 -8.52
N ALA A 38 -13.77 -9.68 -8.36
CA ALA A 38 -15.18 -9.81 -8.73
C ALA A 38 -15.36 -9.95 -10.24
N MET A 39 -14.63 -9.15 -11.02
CA MET A 39 -14.68 -9.16 -12.48
C MET A 39 -14.11 -10.46 -13.08
N ASP A 40 -13.08 -11.04 -12.45
CA ASP A 40 -12.47 -12.33 -12.85
C ASP A 40 -13.49 -13.48 -12.88
N ARG A 41 -14.56 -13.39 -12.09
CA ARG A 41 -15.65 -14.38 -12.09
C ARG A 41 -16.53 -14.30 -13.33
N ALA A 42 -16.66 -13.11 -13.93
CA ALA A 42 -17.47 -12.87 -15.12
C ALA A 42 -16.65 -12.92 -16.41
N HIS A 43 -15.43 -12.40 -16.37
CA HIS A 43 -14.50 -12.39 -17.49
C HIS A 43 -13.12 -12.81 -17.00
N PRO A 44 -12.53 -13.90 -17.55
CA PRO A 44 -11.22 -14.36 -17.11
C PRO A 44 -10.16 -13.28 -17.35
N LEU A 45 -9.51 -12.85 -16.27
CA LEU A 45 -8.46 -11.86 -16.31
C LEU A 45 -7.09 -12.52 -16.27
N ARG A 46 -6.09 -11.79 -16.78
CA ARG A 46 -4.69 -12.22 -16.69
C ARG A 46 -4.28 -12.26 -15.22
N ASP A 47 -3.81 -13.42 -14.75
CA ASP A 47 -3.35 -13.58 -13.36
C ASP A 47 -2.21 -12.60 -12.98
N ALA A 48 -1.44 -12.14 -13.95
CA ALA A 48 -0.41 -11.13 -13.76
C ALA A 48 -0.99 -9.82 -13.19
N LEU A 49 -2.21 -9.41 -13.57
CA LEU A 49 -2.86 -8.21 -13.06
C LEU A 49 -3.25 -8.35 -11.58
N LYS A 50 -3.78 -9.51 -11.20
CA LYS A 50 -4.13 -9.82 -9.80
C LYS A 50 -2.86 -9.80 -8.91
N ARG A 51 -1.79 -10.45 -9.37
CA ARG A 51 -0.49 -10.45 -8.67
C ARG A 51 0.12 -9.05 -8.57
N TYR A 52 0.03 -8.26 -9.64
CA TYR A 52 0.53 -6.89 -9.65
C TYR A 52 -0.21 -6.00 -8.65
N SER A 53 -1.55 -6.03 -8.66
CA SER A 53 -2.36 -5.22 -7.74
C SER A 53 -2.09 -5.58 -6.28
N ASN A 54 -1.91 -6.86 -5.98
CA ASN A 54 -1.54 -7.33 -4.65
C ASN A 54 -0.17 -6.74 -4.23
N ARG A 55 0.84 -6.87 -5.10
CA ARG A 55 2.20 -6.37 -4.81
C ARG A 55 2.29 -4.85 -4.72
N LEU A 56 1.49 -4.13 -5.51
CA LEU A 56 1.36 -2.68 -5.44
C LEU A 56 0.89 -2.24 -4.06
N SER A 57 -0.08 -2.95 -3.47
CA SER A 57 -0.58 -2.60 -2.13
C SER A 57 0.49 -2.75 -1.04
N ASP A 58 1.41 -3.72 -1.17
CA ASP A 58 2.55 -3.91 -0.27
C ASP A 58 3.66 -2.89 -0.49
N ALA A 59 3.89 -2.50 -1.75
CA ALA A 59 4.84 -1.45 -2.10
C ALA A 59 4.42 -0.11 -1.49
N LEU A 60 3.14 0.25 -1.60
CA LEU A 60 2.59 1.47 -1.01
C LEU A 60 2.70 1.47 0.52
N PHE A 61 2.47 0.33 1.17
CA PHE A 61 2.70 0.19 2.62
C PHE A 61 4.17 0.35 3.00
N SER A 62 5.07 -0.23 2.21
CA SER A 62 6.52 -0.13 2.43
C SER A 62 7.01 1.31 2.26
N MET A 63 6.50 2.03 1.26
CA MET A 63 6.80 3.45 1.05
C MET A 63 6.27 4.31 2.20
N ALA A 64 5.03 4.09 2.64
CA ALA A 64 4.45 4.81 3.78
C ALA A 64 5.29 4.63 5.05
N ARG A 65 5.81 3.41 5.27
CA ARG A 65 6.71 3.08 6.38
C ARG A 65 8.06 3.77 6.31
N ILE A 66 8.62 3.93 5.11
CA ILE A 66 9.88 4.64 4.89
C ILE A 66 9.70 6.13 5.13
N GLU A 67 8.62 6.72 4.62
CA GLU A 67 8.29 8.12 4.86
C GLU A 67 8.05 8.41 6.34
N GLU A 68 7.41 7.49 7.07
CA GLU A 68 7.31 7.62 8.53
C GLU A 68 8.69 7.65 9.17
N THR A 69 9.65 6.81 8.78
CA THR A 69 11.00 6.82 9.39
C THR A 69 11.84 8.03 9.03
N ARG A 70 11.48 8.78 7.98
CA ARG A 70 12.16 10.03 7.65
C ARG A 70 11.62 11.14 8.56
N PRO A 71 12.49 11.93 9.22
CA PRO A 71 12.03 13.12 9.92
C PRO A 71 11.42 14.08 8.89
N ASP A 72 10.27 14.67 9.21
CA ASP A 72 9.61 15.64 8.33
C ASP A 72 10.57 16.78 8.02
N ALA A 73 10.78 17.06 6.73
CA ALA A 73 11.54 18.23 6.27
C ALA A 73 10.82 19.57 6.56
N CYS A 74 9.61 19.51 7.12
CA CYS A 74 8.84 20.66 7.60
C CYS A 74 8.87 20.67 9.13
N ALA A 75 10.01 21.07 9.69
CA ALA A 75 10.13 21.69 11.00
C ALA A 75 10.95 22.99 10.82
#